data_AF-A0A9X3I2B9-F1
#
_entry.id   AF-A0A9X3I2B9-F1
#
_cell.length_a   1.000
_cell.length_b   1.000
_cell.length_c   1.000
_cell.angle_alpha   90.00
_cell.angle_beta   90.00
_cell.angle_gamma   90.00
#
_symmetry.space_group_name_H-M   'P 1'
#
loop_
_entity.id
_entity.type
_entity.pdbx_description
1 polymer ?
#
loop_
_entity_poly.entity_id
_entity_poly.type
_entity_poly.pdbx_seq_one_letter_code
_entity_poly.pdbx_strand_id
1 'polypeptide(L)'
;MKTSSFSFAPEYLRKMAFLAGIFVVLSCSSDDSANSENPVPPEVEPEAESIVIYTINDPHGKIHNFGRIKAIIDKEKETESQVFFVSGGDIFSGNPVVDYHPEKGSPIVDLMGKAGMDVTALGNHEFDYGQEVLQKRMLEAGFPFLCANIESSDSGFTLPQGKVVLEKDGFEIAFISVVETSSADNKPLSHPKKLKGLEFTEGVDAMQAYRNDSEVMSADLVVALTHYGRGGDRMILEQHDFVDLVVGGHNHAVYNEQVKGRYMVQSGSDLELLTKLNLSVKNGEVTSYTYELIDLNKVTETDAAMEELIASYNNRPEFFEELGTSLQDHDRNETACFYTDALRAITGADVVFQNYGGIRADLDYGSITPFDLYTIDPFQNGLDSFKMTVGQLEGFLNASYAPSLAYSGIVMEYRNGRVELVAADGSLLPNASEITVAMNDYLSNVYEEDFQQPTSTYEKTTAEYLIDYLKQYQSEINYGDCNRGI
;
A
#
# COMPACT_ATOMS: atom_id res chain seq x y z
N MET A 1 6.84 -25.63 -55.75
CA MET A 1 8.28 -25.65 -55.44
C MET A 1 8.43 -25.56 -53.93
N LYS A 2 9.05 -26.60 -53.34
CA LYS A 2 9.44 -26.79 -51.93
C LYS A 2 8.35 -26.74 -50.85
N THR A 3 7.71 -27.89 -50.71
CA THR A 3 7.17 -28.46 -49.47
C THR A 3 8.30 -29.14 -48.67
N SER A 4 8.26 -29.10 -47.34
CA SER A 4 8.99 -30.05 -46.50
C SER A 4 8.15 -30.45 -45.28
N SER A 5 7.81 -31.74 -45.28
CA SER A 5 7.10 -32.53 -44.27
C SER A 5 8.07 -33.55 -43.68
N PHE A 6 8.10 -33.76 -42.35
CA PHE A 6 8.52 -35.02 -41.68
C PHE A 6 7.95 -34.95 -40.24
N SER A 7 7.00 -35.78 -39.79
CA SER A 7 6.95 -37.25 -39.59
C SER A 7 7.51 -37.68 -38.22
N PHE A 8 6.60 -38.15 -37.35
CA PHE A 8 6.81 -38.85 -36.07
C PHE A 8 7.44 -40.25 -36.26
N ALA A 9 8.27 -40.68 -35.31
CA ALA A 9 8.07 -41.88 -34.46
C ALA A 9 9.33 -42.20 -33.60
N PRO A 10 9.18 -42.76 -32.38
CA PRO A 10 10.26 -43.07 -31.43
C PRO A 10 10.65 -44.55 -31.43
N GLU A 11 11.82 -44.94 -30.89
CA GLU A 11 12.04 -46.27 -30.25
C GLU A 11 13.44 -46.46 -29.60
N TYR A 12 13.41 -47.04 -28.38
CA TYR A 12 14.39 -47.94 -27.71
C TYR A 12 15.84 -47.46 -27.41
N LEU A 13 16.57 -47.87 -26.35
CA LEU A 13 16.58 -49.11 -25.56
C LEU A 13 17.38 -48.94 -24.24
N ARG A 14 17.01 -49.74 -23.24
CA ARG A 14 17.61 -49.97 -21.90
C ARG A 14 19.14 -50.19 -21.86
N LYS A 15 19.77 -49.79 -20.75
CA LYS A 15 20.92 -50.52 -20.16
C LYS A 15 20.77 -50.65 -18.64
N MET A 16 20.34 -51.83 -18.19
CA MET A 16 20.57 -52.33 -16.83
C MET A 16 21.90 -53.07 -16.82
N ALA A 17 22.78 -52.75 -15.87
CA ALA A 17 23.99 -53.50 -15.61
C ALA A 17 23.70 -54.62 -14.60
N PHE A 18 23.86 -55.86 -15.06
CA PHE A 18 23.96 -57.08 -14.27
C PHE A 18 25.29 -57.10 -13.51
N LEU A 19 25.26 -57.43 -12.22
CA LEU A 19 26.44 -57.88 -11.47
C LEU A 19 26.16 -59.29 -10.95
N ALA A 20 26.96 -60.22 -11.45
CA ALA A 20 26.86 -61.65 -11.24
C ALA A 20 27.31 -62.03 -9.83
N GLY A 21 26.59 -63.00 -9.26
CA GLY A 21 26.90 -63.57 -7.95
C GLY A 21 28.14 -64.46 -7.96
N ILE A 22 28.77 -64.53 -6.79
CA ILE A 22 29.71 -65.58 -6.42
C ILE A 22 29.01 -66.43 -5.35
N PHE A 23 28.71 -67.68 -5.73
CA PHE A 23 28.28 -68.74 -4.83
C PHE A 23 29.51 -69.27 -4.08
N VAL A 24 29.49 -69.21 -2.75
CA VAL A 24 30.33 -70.05 -1.89
C VAL A 24 29.38 -70.94 -1.08
N VAL A 25 29.42 -72.22 -1.39
CA VAL A 25 28.75 -73.29 -0.64
C VAL A 25 29.70 -73.74 0.47
N LEU A 26 29.29 -73.59 1.72
CA LEU A 26 29.89 -74.29 2.87
C LEU A 26 28.76 -74.75 3.80
N SER A 27 28.92 -75.98 4.27
CA SER A 27 27.90 -76.89 4.77
C SER A 27 27.85 -76.92 6.30
N CYS A 28 26.61 -76.92 6.82
CA CYS A 28 26.07 -77.49 8.06
C CYS A 28 26.82 -77.32 9.40
N SER A 29 26.20 -76.61 10.34
CA SER A 29 25.67 -77.20 11.58
C SER A 29 24.60 -76.29 12.20
N SER A 30 23.52 -76.89 12.67
CA SER A 30 22.42 -76.30 13.44
C SER A 30 22.92 -75.67 14.75
N ASP A 31 22.43 -74.48 15.10
CA ASP A 31 21.93 -74.12 16.44
C ASP A 31 21.43 -72.65 16.49
N ASP A 32 20.23 -72.49 17.06
CA ASP A 32 19.58 -71.31 17.66
C ASP A 32 19.75 -69.91 17.02
N SER A 33 18.80 -69.51 16.17
CA SER A 33 18.62 -68.11 15.75
C SER A 33 17.74 -67.33 16.73
N ALA A 34 18.37 -66.58 17.61
CA ALA A 34 17.78 -65.39 18.21
C ALA A 34 17.50 -64.34 17.12
N ASN A 35 16.30 -63.77 17.16
CA ASN A 35 15.82 -62.76 16.23
C ASN A 35 16.59 -61.45 16.48
N SER A 36 17.55 -61.10 15.61
CA SER A 36 18.17 -59.77 15.60
C SER A 36 17.52 -58.93 14.50
N GLU A 37 16.49 -58.17 14.87
CA GLU A 37 16.05 -57.03 14.07
C GLU A 37 17.17 -55.99 14.09
N ASN A 38 17.67 -55.61 12.92
CA ASN A 38 18.51 -54.42 12.79
C ASN A 38 17.68 -53.20 13.22
N PRO A 39 18.15 -52.35 14.14
CA PRO A 39 17.42 -51.15 14.48
C PRO A 39 17.35 -50.23 13.26
N VAL A 40 16.12 -49.85 12.89
CA VAL A 40 15.87 -48.72 11.98
C VAL A 40 16.58 -47.50 12.59
N PRO A 41 17.38 -46.74 11.81
CA PRO A 41 17.98 -45.51 12.32
C PRO A 41 16.84 -44.61 12.85
N PRO A 42 17.02 -43.94 14.01
CA PRO A 42 16.01 -43.01 14.47
C PRO A 42 15.76 -41.98 13.38
N GLU A 43 14.48 -41.82 13.02
CA GLU A 43 14.00 -40.72 12.19
C GLU A 43 14.47 -39.44 12.89
N VAL A 44 15.39 -38.70 12.25
CA VAL A 44 15.89 -37.45 12.81
C VAL A 44 14.72 -36.48 12.76
N GLU A 45 14.08 -36.26 13.91
CA GLU A 45 13.08 -35.22 14.04
C GLU A 45 13.70 -33.90 13.58
N PRO A 46 13.08 -33.17 12.63
CA PRO A 46 13.60 -31.89 12.21
C PRO A 46 13.69 -30.96 13.41
N GLU A 47 14.85 -30.34 13.58
CA GLU A 47 15.04 -29.29 14.58
C GLU A 47 14.24 -28.05 14.18
N ALA A 48 13.84 -27.24 15.15
CA ALA A 48 13.13 -25.99 14.85
C ALA A 48 14.10 -25.01 14.18
N GLU A 49 13.70 -24.43 13.06
CA GLU A 49 14.47 -23.41 12.34
C GLU A 49 14.14 -22.01 12.87
N SER A 50 15.12 -21.11 12.88
CA SER A 50 15.00 -19.76 13.44
C SER A 50 14.97 -18.72 12.34
N ILE A 51 13.86 -18.01 12.20
CA ILE A 51 13.60 -17.11 11.07
C ILE A 51 13.37 -15.71 11.59
N VAL A 52 14.00 -14.73 10.95
CA VAL A 52 13.83 -13.31 11.25
C VAL A 52 13.05 -12.64 10.13
N ILE A 53 11.93 -12.00 10.46
CA ILE A 53 11.16 -11.18 9.51
C ILE A 53 11.14 -9.75 10.02
N TYR A 54 11.74 -8.85 9.26
CA TYR A 54 11.57 -7.41 9.39
C TYR A 54 10.41 -6.96 8.51
N THR A 55 9.55 -6.10 9.06
CA THR A 55 8.42 -5.57 8.29
C THR A 55 8.14 -4.10 8.57
N ILE A 56 7.89 -3.38 7.47
CA ILE A 56 7.31 -2.04 7.42
C ILE A 56 5.98 -2.11 6.65
N ASN A 57 5.19 -1.05 6.74
CA ASN A 57 4.02 -0.82 5.90
C ASN A 57 3.77 0.69 5.82
N ASP A 58 3.04 1.12 4.81
CA ASP A 58 2.54 2.49 4.67
C ASP A 58 3.65 3.56 4.81
N PRO A 59 4.82 3.42 4.11
CA PRO A 59 5.83 4.46 4.22
C PRO A 59 5.43 5.74 3.49
N HIS A 60 4.40 5.76 2.62
CA HIS A 60 3.84 7.00 2.04
C HIS A 60 4.90 7.96 1.47
N GLY A 61 5.84 7.40 0.70
CA GLY A 61 6.96 8.14 0.12
C GLY A 61 8.04 8.60 1.12
N LYS A 62 7.93 8.34 2.43
CA LYS A 62 8.96 8.69 3.41
C LYS A 62 10.22 7.87 3.15
N ILE A 63 11.36 8.57 3.05
CA ILE A 63 12.65 7.96 2.71
C ILE A 63 13.70 8.09 3.82
N HIS A 64 13.42 8.89 4.85
CA HIS A 64 14.40 9.41 5.81
C HIS A 64 15.03 8.36 6.73
N ASN A 65 14.38 7.19 6.89
CA ASN A 65 14.85 6.13 7.80
C ASN A 65 15.45 4.91 7.08
N PHE A 66 15.57 4.90 5.75
CA PHE A 66 16.17 3.76 5.05
C PHE A 66 17.65 3.53 5.41
N GLY A 67 18.41 4.57 5.80
CA GLY A 67 19.79 4.39 6.28
C GLY A 67 19.86 3.63 7.60
N ARG A 68 18.89 3.85 8.50
CA ARG A 68 18.76 3.11 9.76
C ARG A 68 18.31 1.67 9.51
N ILE A 69 17.28 1.50 8.69
CA ILE A 69 16.77 0.18 8.30
C ILE A 69 17.88 -0.68 7.69
N LYS A 70 18.66 -0.12 6.75
CA LYS A 70 19.78 -0.81 6.14
C LYS A 70 20.82 -1.25 7.17
N ALA A 71 21.21 -0.36 8.09
CA ALA A 71 22.16 -0.71 9.14
C ALA A 71 21.65 -1.85 10.03
N ILE A 72 20.37 -1.83 10.43
CA ILE A 72 19.74 -2.88 11.24
C ILE A 72 19.74 -4.22 10.49
N ILE A 73 19.27 -4.24 9.25
CA ILE A 73 19.12 -5.47 8.47
C ILE A 73 20.49 -6.07 8.14
N ASP A 74 21.46 -5.25 7.71
CA ASP A 74 22.80 -5.72 7.41
C ASP A 74 23.47 -6.29 8.67
N LYS A 75 23.24 -5.66 9.83
CA LYS A 75 23.76 -6.15 11.12
C LYS A 75 23.17 -7.51 11.48
N GLU A 76 21.87 -7.72 11.29
CA GLU A 76 21.23 -9.01 11.56
C GLU A 76 21.78 -10.11 10.64
N LYS A 77 22.00 -9.79 9.36
CA LYS A 77 22.54 -10.71 8.35
C LYS A 77 24.00 -11.12 8.61
N GLU A 78 24.71 -10.48 9.54
CA GLU A 78 26.04 -10.93 9.98
C GLU A 78 25.98 -12.22 10.81
N THR A 79 24.85 -12.47 11.50
CA THR A 79 24.70 -13.61 12.42
C THR A 79 23.59 -14.57 12.03
N GLU A 80 22.57 -14.10 11.31
CA GLU A 80 21.41 -14.90 10.90
C GLU A 80 21.36 -15.04 9.37
N SER A 81 21.20 -16.26 8.86
CA SER A 81 21.10 -16.55 7.42
C SER A 81 19.67 -16.40 6.87
N GLN A 82 18.66 -16.54 7.73
CA GLN A 82 17.23 -16.57 7.40
C GLN A 82 16.54 -15.23 7.75
N VAL A 83 17.06 -14.11 7.22
CA VAL A 83 16.53 -12.76 7.45
C VAL A 83 15.74 -12.26 6.25
N PHE A 84 14.44 -12.04 6.42
CA PHE A 84 13.53 -11.47 5.42
C PHE A 84 13.15 -10.03 5.75
N PHE A 85 13.06 -9.15 4.75
CA PHE A 85 12.56 -7.80 4.87
C PHE A 85 11.40 -7.58 3.90
N VAL A 86 10.20 -7.33 4.43
CA VAL A 86 8.96 -7.29 3.65
C VAL A 86 8.15 -6.03 3.93
N SER A 87 7.28 -5.66 2.98
CA SER A 87 6.47 -4.44 3.06
C SER A 87 4.98 -4.70 2.83
N GLY A 88 4.14 -4.16 3.72
CA GLY A 88 2.67 -4.20 3.61
C GLY A 88 2.06 -3.27 2.55
N GLY A 89 2.86 -2.66 1.66
CA GLY A 89 2.38 -1.76 0.59
C GLY A 89 2.23 -0.30 1.00
N ASP A 90 1.57 0.49 0.16
CA ASP A 90 1.41 1.96 0.26
C ASP A 90 2.76 2.70 0.35
N ILE A 91 3.60 2.42 -0.63
CA ILE A 91 4.93 3.00 -0.71
C ILE A 91 4.94 4.36 -1.41
N PHE A 92 3.91 4.68 -2.19
CA PHE A 92 3.78 5.95 -2.90
C PHE A 92 2.90 6.95 -2.18
N SER A 93 2.98 8.22 -2.62
CA SER A 93 2.16 9.37 -2.20
C SER A 93 2.33 9.80 -0.74
N GLY A 94 2.78 11.04 -0.53
CA GLY A 94 2.95 11.63 0.82
C GLY A 94 4.32 12.27 1.04
N ASN A 95 5.19 12.27 0.04
CA ASN A 95 6.47 12.96 0.09
C ASN A 95 6.75 13.65 -1.26
N PRO A 96 6.77 14.99 -1.32
CA PRO A 96 6.99 15.74 -2.56
C PRO A 96 8.25 15.32 -3.33
N VAL A 97 9.30 14.90 -2.62
CA VAL A 97 10.57 14.42 -3.22
C VAL A 97 10.36 13.15 -4.06
N VAL A 98 9.42 12.29 -3.67
CA VAL A 98 9.07 11.05 -4.37
C VAL A 98 7.97 11.30 -5.40
N ASP A 99 6.94 12.06 -5.03
CA ASP A 99 5.69 12.21 -5.77
C ASP A 99 5.86 13.10 -7.02
N TYR A 100 6.78 14.08 -6.93
CA TYR A 100 7.14 15.03 -7.99
C TYR A 100 8.57 14.80 -8.53
N HIS A 101 9.14 13.63 -8.29
CA HIS A 101 10.36 13.22 -8.97
C HIS A 101 10.10 13.11 -10.50
N PRO A 102 11.05 13.50 -11.38
CA PRO A 102 10.89 13.32 -12.84
C PRO A 102 10.56 11.88 -13.22
N GLU A 103 11.09 10.93 -12.44
CA GLU A 103 10.73 9.52 -12.45
C GLU A 103 9.93 9.21 -11.19
N LYS A 104 8.63 9.54 -11.18
CA LYS A 104 7.76 9.44 -9.99
C LYS A 104 7.86 8.08 -9.31
N GLY A 105 7.95 8.08 -7.99
CA GLY A 105 8.06 6.85 -7.18
C GLY A 105 9.44 6.18 -7.23
N SER A 106 10.33 6.54 -8.15
CA SER A 106 11.64 5.86 -8.27
C SER A 106 12.52 5.99 -7.03
N PRO A 107 12.56 7.12 -6.28
CA PRO A 107 13.46 7.24 -5.14
C PRO A 107 13.17 6.21 -4.04
N ILE A 108 11.91 6.02 -3.66
CA ILE A 108 11.56 5.05 -2.61
C ILE A 108 11.81 3.62 -3.07
N VAL A 109 11.52 3.29 -4.33
CA VAL A 109 11.80 1.96 -4.90
C VAL A 109 13.30 1.64 -4.89
N ASP A 110 14.16 2.60 -5.27
CA ASP A 110 15.62 2.42 -5.25
C ASP A 110 16.15 2.20 -3.82
N LEU A 111 15.66 3.00 -2.86
CA LEU A 111 16.07 2.90 -1.45
C LEU A 111 15.61 1.58 -0.82
N MET A 112 14.37 1.14 -1.08
CA MET A 112 13.87 -0.17 -0.63
C MET A 112 14.75 -1.31 -1.19
N GLY A 113 15.09 -1.27 -2.48
CA GLY A 113 15.96 -2.28 -3.09
C GLY A 113 17.35 -2.31 -2.45
N LYS A 114 17.95 -1.13 -2.20
CA LYS A 114 19.27 -1.03 -1.54
C LYS A 114 19.25 -1.39 -0.05
N ALA A 115 18.11 -1.24 0.61
CA ALA A 115 17.88 -1.72 1.98
C ALA A 115 17.67 -3.24 2.03
N GLY A 116 17.53 -3.90 0.88
CA GLY A 116 17.40 -5.35 0.77
C GLY A 116 15.97 -5.84 0.93
N MET A 117 14.99 -5.08 0.45
CA MET A 117 13.58 -5.50 0.37
C MET A 117 13.45 -6.79 -0.44
N ASP A 118 12.74 -7.76 0.13
CA ASP A 118 12.52 -9.07 -0.50
C ASP A 118 11.19 -9.14 -1.25
N VAL A 119 10.13 -8.51 -0.73
CA VAL A 119 8.80 -8.50 -1.35
C VAL A 119 7.92 -7.40 -0.74
N THR A 120 7.06 -6.79 -1.56
CA THR A 120 6.04 -5.84 -1.10
C THR A 120 4.64 -6.22 -1.61
N ALA A 121 3.61 -5.95 -0.80
CA ALA A 121 2.24 -5.90 -1.29
C ALA A 121 2.01 -4.66 -2.18
N LEU A 122 1.01 -4.72 -3.06
CA LEU A 122 0.32 -3.52 -3.52
C LEU A 122 -0.69 -3.08 -2.46
N GLY A 123 -0.68 -1.79 -2.18
CA GLY A 123 -1.69 -1.03 -1.49
C GLY A 123 -2.50 -0.14 -2.44
N ASN A 124 -3.43 0.63 -1.87
CA ASN A 124 -4.32 1.47 -2.66
C ASN A 124 -3.58 2.68 -3.26
N HIS A 125 -2.48 3.14 -2.67
CA HIS A 125 -1.72 4.29 -3.17
C HIS A 125 -0.70 3.94 -4.27
N GLU A 126 -0.46 2.66 -4.56
CA GLU A 126 0.41 2.24 -5.66
C GLU A 126 -0.09 2.72 -7.05
N PHE A 127 -1.39 3.00 -7.16
CA PHE A 127 -2.05 3.41 -8.41
C PHE A 127 -2.07 4.93 -8.64
N ASP A 128 -1.67 5.75 -7.67
CA ASP A 128 -1.86 7.21 -7.71
C ASP A 128 -1.15 7.86 -8.90
N TYR A 129 0.07 7.40 -9.21
CA TYR A 129 0.82 7.87 -10.38
C TYR A 129 0.31 7.30 -11.71
N GLY A 130 -0.62 6.35 -11.66
CA GLY A 130 -1.19 5.66 -12.80
C GLY A 130 -0.49 4.34 -13.14
N GLN A 131 -1.21 3.50 -13.88
CA GLN A 131 -0.82 2.13 -14.22
C GLN A 131 0.52 2.03 -14.96
N GLU A 132 0.83 2.96 -15.86
CA GLU A 132 2.11 2.98 -16.60
C GLU A 132 3.30 3.21 -15.67
N VAL A 133 3.18 4.16 -14.74
CA VAL A 133 4.24 4.44 -13.76
C VAL A 133 4.38 3.25 -12.83
N LEU A 134 3.28 2.70 -12.30
CA LEU A 134 3.32 1.52 -11.44
C LEU A 134 4.02 0.34 -12.14
N GLN A 135 3.66 0.04 -13.39
CA GLN A 135 4.30 -1.03 -14.17
C GLN A 135 5.80 -0.79 -14.34
N LYS A 136 6.21 0.46 -14.62
CA LYS A 136 7.63 0.82 -14.69
C LYS A 136 8.34 0.62 -13.35
N ARG A 137 7.72 1.02 -12.23
CA ARG A 137 8.28 0.84 -10.88
C ARG A 137 8.46 -0.62 -10.53
N MET A 138 7.46 -1.46 -10.81
CA MET A 138 7.52 -2.91 -10.59
C MET A 138 8.66 -3.57 -11.37
N LEU A 139 8.92 -3.12 -12.60
CA LEU A 139 10.03 -3.64 -13.43
C LEU A 139 11.41 -3.24 -12.92
N GLU A 140 11.53 -2.07 -12.29
CA GLU A 140 12.81 -1.52 -11.83
C GLU A 140 13.19 -1.95 -10.41
N ALA A 141 12.22 -2.34 -9.58
CA ALA A 141 12.43 -2.57 -8.15
C ALA A 141 13.43 -3.66 -7.79
N GLY A 142 13.63 -4.67 -8.65
CA GLY A 142 14.48 -5.81 -8.33
C GLY A 142 13.91 -6.75 -7.26
N PHE A 143 12.74 -6.43 -6.69
CA PHE A 143 11.94 -7.25 -5.79
C PHE A 143 10.47 -7.29 -6.28
N PRO A 144 9.74 -8.39 -6.04
CA PRO A 144 8.36 -8.54 -6.48
C PRO A 144 7.38 -7.62 -5.72
N PHE A 145 6.42 -7.10 -6.47
CA PHE A 145 5.17 -6.52 -5.96
C PHE A 145 4.07 -7.56 -6.14
N LEU A 146 3.28 -7.79 -5.09
CA LEU A 146 2.24 -8.81 -5.08
C LEU A 146 0.84 -8.25 -4.89
N CYS A 147 -0.13 -8.83 -5.61
CA CYS A 147 -1.56 -8.61 -5.39
C CYS A 147 -2.37 -9.73 -6.07
N ALA A 148 -3.09 -10.52 -5.29
CA ALA A 148 -3.84 -11.68 -5.78
C ALA A 148 -5.25 -11.35 -6.22
N ASN A 149 -5.85 -10.30 -5.64
CA ASN A 149 -7.25 -9.95 -5.86
C ASN A 149 -7.43 -8.86 -6.93
N ILE A 150 -6.48 -8.73 -7.86
CA ILE A 150 -6.56 -7.81 -9.00
C ILE A 150 -6.71 -8.59 -10.31
N GLU A 151 -7.67 -8.16 -11.12
CA GLU A 151 -7.93 -8.65 -12.46
C GLU A 151 -7.85 -7.49 -13.45
N SER A 152 -7.48 -7.77 -14.70
CA SER A 152 -7.49 -6.77 -15.77
C SER A 152 -8.35 -7.25 -16.92
N SER A 153 -9.26 -6.38 -17.36
CA SER A 153 -10.01 -6.53 -18.60
C SER A 153 -9.29 -5.93 -19.81
N ASP A 154 -8.18 -5.19 -19.59
CA ASP A 154 -7.39 -4.51 -20.61
C ASP A 154 -6.00 -5.15 -20.79
N SER A 155 -5.54 -5.17 -22.04
CA SER A 155 -4.27 -5.76 -22.49
C SER A 155 -3.01 -4.94 -22.14
N GLY A 156 -3.17 -3.72 -21.59
CA GLY A 156 -2.06 -2.78 -21.37
C GLY A 156 -1.35 -2.89 -20.02
N PHE A 157 -2.03 -3.35 -18.96
CA PHE A 157 -1.45 -3.48 -17.62
C PHE A 157 -1.09 -4.93 -17.33
N THR A 158 0.19 -5.18 -17.05
CA THR A 158 0.65 -6.50 -16.62
C THR A 158 0.35 -6.66 -15.15
N LEU A 159 -0.55 -7.59 -14.82
CA LEU A 159 -0.89 -7.90 -13.43
C LEU A 159 0.34 -8.36 -12.64
N PRO A 160 0.48 -7.92 -11.38
CA PRO A 160 1.45 -8.51 -10.45
C PRO A 160 1.13 -9.99 -10.23
N GLN A 161 2.09 -10.73 -9.68
CA GLN A 161 1.81 -12.07 -9.17
C GLN A 161 0.99 -11.95 -7.88
N GLY A 162 0.07 -12.89 -7.64
CA GLY A 162 -0.66 -12.91 -6.37
C GLY A 162 0.13 -13.51 -5.21
N LYS A 163 1.17 -14.28 -5.52
CA LYS A 163 2.06 -14.93 -4.55
C LYS A 163 3.52 -14.95 -5.02
N VAL A 164 4.44 -15.23 -4.10
CA VAL A 164 5.80 -15.67 -4.40
C VAL A 164 6.28 -16.62 -3.29
N VAL A 165 7.14 -17.59 -3.62
CA VAL A 165 7.87 -18.39 -2.63
C VAL A 165 9.33 -17.93 -2.63
N LEU A 166 9.84 -17.54 -1.47
CA LEU A 166 11.23 -17.10 -1.30
C LEU A 166 11.99 -18.07 -0.42
N GLU A 167 13.14 -18.53 -0.89
CA GLU A 167 14.04 -19.44 -0.17
C GLU A 167 15.25 -18.67 0.39
N LYS A 168 15.57 -18.87 1.68
CA LYS A 168 16.85 -18.45 2.28
C LYS A 168 17.41 -19.58 3.14
N ASP A 169 18.61 -20.01 2.80
CA ASP A 169 19.31 -21.10 3.51
C ASP A 169 18.46 -22.36 3.68
N GLY A 170 17.75 -22.75 2.61
CA GLY A 170 16.87 -23.93 2.59
C GLY A 170 15.48 -23.75 3.20
N PHE A 171 15.17 -22.58 3.79
CA PHE A 171 13.84 -22.30 4.36
C PHE A 171 12.98 -21.49 3.38
N GLU A 172 11.79 -21.99 3.08
CA GLU A 172 10.85 -21.40 2.12
C GLU A 172 9.68 -20.68 2.81
N ILE A 173 9.46 -19.40 2.46
CA ILE A 173 8.25 -18.67 2.83
C ILE A 173 7.39 -18.41 1.59
N ALA A 174 6.14 -18.84 1.62
CA ALA A 174 5.13 -18.45 0.64
C ALA A 174 4.45 -17.16 1.09
N PHE A 175 4.65 -16.07 0.34
CA PHE A 175 3.94 -14.82 0.53
C PHE A 175 2.75 -14.74 -0.42
N ILE A 176 1.57 -14.42 0.09
CA ILE A 176 0.35 -14.15 -0.70
C ILE A 176 -0.14 -12.77 -0.33
N SER A 177 -0.52 -11.96 -1.32
CA SER A 177 -0.92 -10.57 -1.08
C SER A 177 -2.31 -10.25 -1.57
N VAL A 178 -3.01 -9.37 -0.86
CA VAL A 178 -4.27 -8.76 -1.27
C VAL A 178 -4.32 -7.30 -0.86
N VAL A 179 -5.02 -6.49 -1.65
CA VAL A 179 -5.30 -5.09 -1.38
C VAL A 179 -6.75 -4.92 -0.94
N GLU A 180 -7.01 -3.91 -0.11
CA GLU A 180 -8.36 -3.52 0.29
C GLU A 180 -9.26 -3.14 -0.88
N THR A 181 -10.56 -3.35 -0.68
CA THR A 181 -11.62 -3.16 -1.69
C THR A 181 -12.82 -2.42 -1.09
N SER A 182 -12.54 -1.45 -0.21
CA SER A 182 -13.53 -0.76 0.61
C SER A 182 -14.33 0.33 -0.11
N SER A 183 -13.97 0.69 -1.35
CA SER A 183 -14.72 1.63 -2.17
C SER A 183 -15.94 0.97 -2.84
N ALA A 184 -16.78 1.79 -3.46
CA ALA A 184 -17.85 1.31 -4.35
C ALA A 184 -17.29 0.35 -5.42
N ASP A 185 -18.10 -0.66 -5.79
CA ASP A 185 -17.75 -1.70 -6.77
C ASP A 185 -16.46 -2.47 -6.44
N ASN A 186 -16.20 -2.70 -5.15
CA ASN A 186 -15.05 -3.45 -4.63
C ASN A 186 -13.70 -2.89 -5.07
N LYS A 187 -13.57 -1.58 -5.29
CA LYS A 187 -12.28 -0.98 -5.69
C LYS A 187 -11.46 -0.55 -4.47
N PRO A 188 -10.12 -0.57 -4.55
CA PRO A 188 -9.29 0.11 -3.56
C PRO A 188 -9.60 1.62 -3.55
N LEU A 189 -9.31 2.28 -2.43
CA LEU A 189 -9.40 3.72 -2.19
C LEU A 189 -8.32 4.48 -2.98
N SER A 190 -8.37 4.32 -4.30
CA SER A 190 -7.55 5.03 -5.28
C SER A 190 -8.45 5.87 -6.18
N HIS A 191 -7.86 6.78 -6.94
CA HIS A 191 -8.63 7.57 -7.90
C HIS A 191 -9.23 6.66 -9.01
N PRO A 192 -10.56 6.67 -9.26
CA PRO A 192 -11.19 5.76 -10.23
C PRO A 192 -10.62 5.80 -11.66
N LYS A 193 -10.19 6.98 -12.14
CA LYS A 193 -9.52 7.13 -13.44
C LYS A 193 -8.24 6.30 -13.55
N LYS A 194 -7.54 6.08 -12.44
CA LYS A 194 -6.29 5.31 -12.37
C LYS A 194 -6.55 3.80 -12.35
N LEU A 195 -7.74 3.38 -11.95
CA LEU A 195 -8.16 1.98 -11.88
C LEU A 195 -8.92 1.51 -13.12
N LYS A 196 -9.09 2.37 -14.14
CA LYS A 196 -9.87 2.03 -15.34
C LYS A 196 -9.36 0.73 -15.98
N GLY A 197 -10.27 -0.20 -16.22
CA GLY A 197 -9.98 -1.51 -16.82
C GLY A 197 -9.51 -2.58 -15.82
N LEU A 198 -9.26 -2.19 -14.56
CA LEU A 198 -8.93 -3.10 -13.47
C LEU A 198 -10.19 -3.42 -12.66
N GLU A 199 -10.33 -4.68 -12.30
CA GLU A 199 -11.37 -5.17 -11.41
C GLU A 199 -10.71 -5.82 -10.20
N PHE A 200 -11.40 -5.82 -9.08
CA PHE A 200 -10.88 -6.34 -7.83
C PHE A 200 -11.90 -7.26 -7.18
N THR A 201 -11.41 -8.41 -6.72
CA THR A 201 -12.21 -9.34 -5.92
C THR A 201 -11.99 -9.07 -4.44
N GLU A 202 -12.91 -9.57 -3.61
CA GLU A 202 -12.74 -9.52 -2.17
C GLU A 202 -11.43 -10.25 -1.79
N GLY A 203 -10.55 -9.59 -1.02
CA GLY A 203 -9.25 -10.13 -0.63
C GLY A 203 -9.30 -11.46 0.11
N VAL A 204 -10.21 -11.65 1.06
CA VAL A 204 -10.41 -12.95 1.74
C VAL A 204 -10.84 -14.02 0.74
N ASP A 205 -11.71 -13.69 -0.22
CA ASP A 205 -12.15 -14.67 -1.22
C ASP A 205 -11.01 -15.05 -2.16
N ALA A 206 -10.17 -14.08 -2.57
CA ALA A 206 -9.01 -14.34 -3.41
C ALA A 206 -7.98 -15.27 -2.74
N MET A 207 -7.78 -15.15 -1.43
CA MET A 207 -6.89 -16.03 -0.65
C MET A 207 -7.29 -17.51 -0.75
N GLN A 208 -8.59 -17.81 -0.92
CA GLN A 208 -9.10 -19.19 -1.00
C GLN A 208 -8.49 -20.00 -2.15
N ALA A 209 -8.06 -19.33 -3.23
CA ALA A 209 -7.46 -19.97 -4.39
C ALA A 209 -6.14 -20.69 -4.07
N TYR A 210 -5.43 -20.27 -3.01
CA TYR A 210 -4.10 -20.75 -2.67
C TYR A 210 -4.07 -21.97 -1.73
N ARG A 211 -5.22 -22.34 -1.15
CA ARG A 211 -5.31 -23.48 -0.20
C ARG A 211 -4.89 -24.84 -0.78
N ASN A 212 -4.93 -24.97 -2.10
CA ASN A 212 -4.52 -26.19 -2.82
C ASN A 212 -3.37 -25.92 -3.80
N ASP A 213 -2.73 -24.76 -3.72
CA ASP A 213 -1.56 -24.46 -4.54
C ASP A 213 -0.36 -25.25 -4.00
N SER A 214 0.26 -26.06 -4.86
CA SER A 214 1.29 -27.00 -4.41
C SER A 214 2.57 -26.32 -3.92
N GLU A 215 2.93 -25.15 -4.45
CA GLU A 215 4.13 -24.43 -4.01
C GLU A 215 3.86 -23.68 -2.70
N VAL A 216 2.65 -23.13 -2.52
CA VAL A 216 2.27 -22.50 -1.25
C VAL A 216 2.25 -23.54 -0.14
N MET A 217 1.60 -24.68 -0.39
CA MET A 217 1.44 -25.71 0.62
C MET A 217 2.69 -26.57 0.85
N SER A 218 3.73 -26.42 0.02
CA SER A 218 5.04 -27.05 0.25
C SER A 218 6.01 -26.16 1.01
N ALA A 219 5.75 -24.86 1.12
CA ALA A 219 6.60 -23.93 1.86
C ALA A 219 6.56 -24.21 3.36
N ASP A 220 7.62 -23.84 4.07
CA ASP A 220 7.77 -24.02 5.51
C ASP A 220 6.91 -23.03 6.32
N LEU A 221 6.53 -21.91 5.71
CA LEU A 221 5.66 -20.90 6.32
C LEU A 221 4.81 -20.19 5.25
N VAL A 222 3.52 -20.04 5.51
CA VAL A 222 2.61 -19.25 4.65
C VAL A 222 2.28 -17.91 5.31
N VAL A 223 2.71 -16.83 4.68
CA VAL A 223 2.51 -15.46 5.14
C VAL A 223 1.54 -14.74 4.20
N ALA A 224 0.43 -14.25 4.76
CA ALA A 224 -0.38 -13.25 4.07
C ALA A 224 0.27 -11.87 4.25
N LEU A 225 0.89 -11.33 3.21
CA LEU A 225 1.49 -9.99 3.17
C LEU A 225 0.48 -9.04 2.52
N THR A 226 -0.27 -8.31 3.33
CA THR A 226 -1.52 -7.69 2.88
C THR A 226 -1.52 -6.18 3.07
N HIS A 227 -2.30 -5.52 2.22
CA HIS A 227 -2.67 -4.13 2.38
C HIS A 227 -4.19 -4.03 2.55
N TYR A 228 -4.70 -4.67 3.61
CA TYR A 228 -6.13 -4.96 3.75
C TYR A 228 -6.77 -4.35 5.01
N GLY A 229 -5.94 -3.91 5.95
CA GLY A 229 -6.35 -3.35 7.23
C GLY A 229 -6.72 -4.42 8.25
N ARG A 230 -6.58 -4.05 9.54
CA ARG A 230 -6.75 -4.96 10.69
C ARG A 230 -8.00 -5.84 10.66
N GLY A 231 -9.12 -5.33 10.14
CA GLY A 231 -10.36 -6.10 10.02
C GLY A 231 -10.24 -7.23 8.99
N GLY A 232 -9.75 -6.92 7.80
CA GLY A 232 -9.52 -7.88 6.73
C GLY A 232 -8.46 -8.92 7.08
N ASP A 233 -7.34 -8.49 7.67
CA ASP A 233 -6.28 -9.36 8.19
C ASP A 233 -6.81 -10.40 9.17
N ARG A 234 -7.66 -9.95 10.11
CA ARG A 234 -8.32 -10.84 11.05
C ARG A 234 -9.22 -11.84 10.35
N MET A 235 -9.99 -11.40 9.35
CA MET A 235 -10.86 -12.28 8.57
C MET A 235 -10.06 -13.35 7.81
N ILE A 236 -8.88 -13.02 7.28
CA ILE A 236 -7.98 -14.00 6.66
C ILE A 236 -7.63 -15.10 7.66
N LEU A 237 -7.15 -14.76 8.85
CA LEU A 237 -6.84 -15.78 9.87
C LEU A 237 -8.09 -16.53 10.35
N GLU A 238 -9.25 -15.90 10.40
CA GLU A 238 -10.48 -16.57 10.81
C GLU A 238 -10.97 -17.60 9.77
N GLN A 239 -10.75 -17.35 8.47
CA GLN A 239 -11.33 -18.14 7.38
C GLN A 239 -10.32 -19.09 6.70
N HIS A 240 -9.04 -18.76 6.69
CA HIS A 240 -7.98 -19.51 6.03
C HIS A 240 -7.02 -20.08 7.06
N ASP A 241 -7.21 -21.36 7.41
CA ASP A 241 -6.39 -22.09 8.39
C ASP A 241 -4.98 -22.43 7.90
N PHE A 242 -4.73 -22.36 6.59
CA PHE A 242 -3.43 -22.62 5.96
C PHE A 242 -2.48 -21.41 6.00
N VAL A 243 -2.94 -20.24 6.43
CA VAL A 243 -2.11 -19.03 6.60
C VAL A 243 -1.59 -19.01 8.02
N ASP A 244 -0.28 -18.94 8.22
CA ASP A 244 0.38 -19.03 9.53
C ASP A 244 0.58 -17.67 10.20
N LEU A 245 0.81 -16.64 9.39
CA LEU A 245 1.09 -15.26 9.81
C LEU A 245 0.45 -14.27 8.84
N VAL A 246 -0.09 -13.17 9.38
CA VAL A 246 -0.45 -11.99 8.57
C VAL A 246 0.50 -10.84 8.88
N VAL A 247 1.02 -10.21 7.83
CA VAL A 247 1.75 -8.94 7.89
C VAL A 247 0.92 -7.92 7.12
N GLY A 248 0.36 -6.94 7.83
CA GLY A 248 -0.65 -6.02 7.31
C GLY A 248 -0.13 -4.62 6.95
N GLY A 249 -1.05 -3.81 6.43
CA GLY A 249 -0.93 -2.38 6.14
C GLY A 249 -2.30 -1.69 6.10
N HIS A 250 -2.39 -0.51 5.48
CA HIS A 250 -3.59 0.27 5.13
C HIS A 250 -4.15 1.18 6.21
N ASN A 251 -4.38 0.66 7.42
CA ASN A 251 -5.04 1.45 8.48
C ASN A 251 -4.06 2.17 9.42
N HIS A 252 -2.76 2.15 9.11
CA HIS A 252 -1.66 2.81 9.82
C HIS A 252 -1.59 2.45 11.31
N ALA A 253 -2.16 1.30 11.68
CA ALA A 253 -2.24 0.84 13.04
C ALA A 253 -0.93 0.16 13.45
N VAL A 254 -0.65 0.21 14.75
CA VAL A 254 0.34 -0.67 15.38
C VAL A 254 -0.43 -1.79 16.08
N TYR A 255 -0.26 -3.02 15.61
CA TYR A 255 -0.81 -4.19 16.30
C TYR A 255 0.12 -5.39 16.25
N ASN A 256 -0.07 -6.25 17.25
CA ASN A 256 0.52 -7.57 17.38
C ASN A 256 -0.52 -8.44 18.09
N GLU A 257 -1.31 -9.17 17.32
CA GLU A 257 -2.50 -9.87 17.80
C GLU A 257 -2.48 -11.34 17.42
N GLN A 258 -3.24 -12.14 18.18
CA GLN A 258 -3.42 -13.55 17.91
C GLN A 258 -4.88 -13.87 17.57
N VAL A 259 -5.07 -14.63 16.49
CA VAL A 259 -6.37 -15.09 16.01
C VAL A 259 -6.28 -16.59 15.75
N LYS A 260 -7.09 -17.38 16.47
CA LYS A 260 -7.08 -18.86 16.36
C LYS A 260 -5.67 -19.48 16.45
N GLY A 261 -4.85 -19.00 17.38
CA GLY A 261 -3.50 -19.51 17.62
C GLY A 261 -2.40 -18.93 16.72
N ARG A 262 -2.75 -18.15 15.70
CA ARG A 262 -1.83 -17.57 14.71
C ARG A 262 -1.74 -16.07 14.82
N TYR A 263 -0.66 -15.47 14.29
CA TYR A 263 -0.30 -14.09 14.58
C TYR A 263 -0.62 -13.15 13.42
N MET A 264 -0.92 -11.89 13.74
CA MET A 264 -1.02 -10.80 12.78
C MET A 264 -0.33 -9.55 13.32
N VAL A 265 0.39 -8.84 12.45
CA VAL A 265 1.16 -7.63 12.82
C VAL A 265 1.01 -6.49 11.82
N GLN A 266 1.21 -5.26 12.30
CA GLN A 266 1.39 -4.06 11.49
C GLN A 266 2.27 -3.05 12.24
N SER A 267 3.05 -2.27 11.49
CA SER A 267 4.13 -1.39 11.93
C SER A 267 3.80 0.10 11.79
N GLY A 268 2.56 0.54 12.01
CA GLY A 268 2.22 1.97 11.96
C GLY A 268 2.29 2.53 10.53
N SER A 269 2.92 3.69 10.33
CA SER A 269 3.12 4.33 9.02
C SER A 269 4.38 5.21 8.98
N ASP A 270 4.58 5.90 7.86
CA ASP A 270 5.55 6.99 7.69
C ASP A 270 7.03 6.60 7.88
N LEU A 271 7.31 5.29 7.83
CA LEU A 271 8.64 4.72 8.05
C LEU A 271 9.20 5.08 9.45
N GLU A 272 8.32 5.28 10.44
CA GLU A 272 8.73 5.59 11.83
C GLU A 272 9.05 4.34 12.64
N LEU A 273 8.41 3.22 12.32
CA LEU A 273 8.51 1.97 13.06
C LEU A 273 8.95 0.83 12.14
N LEU A 274 9.77 -0.07 12.69
CA LEU A 274 10.18 -1.32 12.07
C LEU A 274 9.85 -2.46 13.01
N THR A 275 8.99 -3.38 12.60
CA THR A 275 8.73 -4.60 13.38
C THR A 275 9.79 -5.65 13.06
N LYS A 276 10.37 -6.26 14.09
CA LYS A 276 11.20 -7.47 14.00
C LYS A 276 10.44 -8.64 14.61
N LEU A 277 10.28 -9.71 13.85
CA LEU A 277 9.76 -10.99 14.31
C LEU A 277 10.91 -12.00 14.36
N ASN A 278 11.06 -12.71 15.46
CA ASN A 278 11.90 -13.91 15.54
C ASN A 278 10.98 -15.11 15.76
N LEU A 279 10.96 -16.02 14.80
CA LEU A 279 10.08 -17.18 14.77
C LEU A 279 10.92 -18.45 14.94
N SER A 280 10.38 -19.44 15.66
CA SER A 280 10.89 -20.81 15.57
C SER A 280 9.85 -21.68 14.88
N VAL A 281 10.17 -22.22 13.71
CA VAL A 281 9.24 -23.02 12.91
C VAL A 281 9.68 -24.47 12.93
N LYS A 282 8.75 -25.39 13.22
CA LYS A 282 8.99 -26.83 13.19
C LYS A 282 7.82 -27.51 12.50
N ASN A 283 8.08 -28.29 11.45
CA ASN A 283 7.04 -29.01 10.68
C ASN A 283 5.92 -28.09 10.16
N GLY A 284 6.27 -26.88 9.69
CA GLY A 284 5.29 -25.89 9.22
C GLY A 284 4.51 -25.17 10.33
N GLU A 285 4.81 -25.41 11.61
CA GLU A 285 4.14 -24.76 12.74
C GLU A 285 5.06 -23.75 13.43
N VAL A 286 4.55 -22.54 13.69
CA VAL A 286 5.23 -21.52 14.52
C VAL A 286 5.16 -21.93 15.99
N THR A 287 6.25 -22.46 16.52
CA THR A 287 6.37 -22.96 17.90
C THR A 287 6.85 -21.89 18.89
N SER A 288 7.53 -20.84 18.41
CA SER A 288 7.95 -19.69 19.19
C SER A 288 7.77 -18.42 18.36
N TYR A 289 7.36 -17.34 19.02
CA TYR A 289 7.11 -16.03 18.42
C TYR A 289 7.61 -14.94 19.35
N THR A 290 8.58 -14.16 18.89
CA THR A 290 9.04 -12.94 19.58
C THR A 290 8.80 -11.73 18.68
N TYR A 291 8.15 -10.71 19.23
CA TYR A 291 7.87 -9.45 18.57
C TYR A 291 8.65 -8.31 19.22
N GLU A 292 9.33 -7.53 18.40
CA GLU A 292 9.99 -6.28 18.79
C GLU A 292 9.55 -5.16 17.84
N LEU A 293 9.18 -4.01 18.40
CA LEU A 293 8.83 -2.82 17.64
C LEU A 293 9.95 -1.78 17.83
N ILE A 294 10.67 -1.51 16.75
CA ILE A 294 11.82 -0.61 16.74
C ILE A 294 11.34 0.77 16.29
N ASP A 295 11.51 1.75 17.16
CA ASP A 295 11.31 3.17 16.83
C ASP A 295 12.53 3.68 16.08
N LEU A 296 12.41 3.80 14.76
CA LEU A 296 13.50 4.20 13.87
C LEU A 296 13.99 5.61 14.19
N ASN A 297 13.12 6.51 14.65
CA ASN A 297 13.52 7.87 15.02
C ASN A 297 14.46 7.92 16.24
N LYS A 298 14.52 6.84 17.03
CA LYS A 298 15.46 6.68 18.16
C LYS A 298 16.76 5.96 17.78
N VAL A 299 16.83 5.36 16.59
CA VAL A 299 18.03 4.65 16.14
C VAL A 299 19.07 5.66 15.64
N THR A 300 20.29 5.55 16.17
CA THR A 300 21.39 6.46 15.82
C THR A 300 22.33 5.90 14.75
N GLU A 301 22.41 4.57 14.64
CA GLU A 301 23.25 3.90 13.65
C GLU A 301 22.59 3.97 12.26
N THR A 302 23.39 4.28 11.25
CA THR A 302 22.94 4.49 9.86
C THR A 302 23.98 3.96 8.88
N ASP A 303 23.52 3.54 7.70
CA ASP A 303 24.40 3.25 6.56
C ASP A 303 24.76 4.55 5.82
N ALA A 304 26.05 4.87 5.76
CA ALA A 304 26.53 6.14 5.21
C ALA A 304 26.20 6.32 3.72
N ALA A 305 26.26 5.25 2.92
CA ALA A 305 25.97 5.34 1.48
C ALA A 305 24.47 5.60 1.24
N MET A 306 23.60 5.03 2.08
CA MET A 306 22.17 5.29 2.05
C MET A 306 21.85 6.73 2.47
N GLU A 307 22.50 7.26 3.50
CA GLU A 307 22.32 8.66 3.91
C GLU A 307 22.74 9.64 2.82
N GLU A 308 23.85 9.38 2.13
CA GLU A 308 24.28 10.18 0.97
C GLU A 308 23.25 10.16 -0.16
N LEU A 309 22.66 9.00 -0.44
CA LEU A 309 21.64 8.84 -1.46
C LEU A 309 20.33 9.54 -1.09
N ILE A 310 19.86 9.39 0.15
CA ILE A 310 18.69 10.10 0.68
C ILE A 310 18.90 11.62 0.57
N ALA A 311 20.07 12.11 0.97
CA ALA A 311 20.41 13.53 0.86
C ALA A 311 20.40 14.00 -0.60
N SER A 312 20.85 13.16 -1.54
CA SER A 312 20.82 13.49 -2.97
C SER A 312 19.39 13.63 -3.52
N TYR A 313 18.46 12.77 -3.09
CA TYR A 313 17.05 12.87 -3.47
C TYR A 313 16.39 14.10 -2.86
N ASN A 314 16.67 14.39 -1.58
CA ASN A 314 16.12 15.55 -0.88
C ASN A 314 16.68 16.90 -1.36
N ASN A 315 17.73 16.91 -2.19
CA ASN A 315 18.30 18.13 -2.75
C ASN A 315 17.40 18.73 -3.85
N ARG A 316 16.25 19.27 -3.44
CA ARG A 316 15.21 19.90 -4.28
C ARG A 316 14.98 21.35 -3.83
N PRO A 317 15.93 22.27 -4.08
CA PRO A 317 15.83 23.65 -3.60
C PRO A 317 14.55 24.36 -4.09
N GLU A 318 14.00 23.97 -5.24
CA GLU A 318 12.76 24.51 -5.77
C GLU A 318 11.52 24.22 -4.89
N PHE A 319 11.58 23.21 -4.01
CA PHE A 319 10.51 22.92 -3.08
C PHE A 319 10.51 23.80 -1.82
N PHE A 320 11.59 24.54 -1.58
CA PHE A 320 11.77 25.36 -0.37
C PHE A 320 11.78 26.86 -0.69
N GLU A 321 11.29 27.26 -1.86
CA GLU A 321 11.07 28.66 -2.19
C GLU A 321 9.86 29.21 -1.40
N GLU A 322 10.02 30.35 -0.73
CA GLU A 322 8.94 30.98 0.03
C GLU A 322 7.85 31.51 -0.91
N LEU A 323 6.62 31.04 -0.69
CA LEU A 323 5.40 31.47 -1.40
C LEU A 323 4.58 32.46 -0.58
N GLY A 324 4.67 32.36 0.75
CA GLY A 324 3.88 33.15 1.69
C GLY A 324 4.25 32.82 3.14
N THR A 325 3.42 33.26 4.06
CA THR A 325 3.62 33.06 5.50
C THR A 325 2.31 32.67 6.17
N SER A 326 2.32 31.61 6.97
CA SER A 326 1.26 31.27 7.91
C SER A 326 1.47 32.03 9.21
N LEU A 327 0.44 32.73 9.68
CA LEU A 327 0.52 33.59 10.87
C LEU A 327 0.31 32.84 12.19
N GLN A 328 -0.02 31.55 12.13
CA GLN A 328 -0.14 30.62 13.27
C GLN A 328 -0.04 29.18 12.75
N ASP A 329 0.02 28.20 13.65
CA ASP A 329 -0.22 26.80 13.26
C ASP A 329 -1.71 26.64 12.91
N HIS A 330 -1.99 25.88 11.86
CA HIS A 330 -3.33 25.52 11.42
C HIS A 330 -3.51 24.02 11.47
N ASP A 331 -4.45 23.54 12.29
CA ASP A 331 -4.82 22.13 12.27
C ASP A 331 -5.45 21.73 10.93
N ARG A 332 -5.75 20.44 10.76
CA ARG A 332 -6.35 19.91 9.53
C ARG A 332 -7.65 20.62 9.12
N ASN A 333 -8.49 21.07 10.06
CA ASN A 333 -9.73 21.78 9.73
C ASN A 333 -9.45 23.20 9.25
N GLU A 334 -8.53 23.90 9.91
CA GLU A 334 -8.14 25.26 9.56
C GLU A 334 -7.39 25.26 8.21
N THR A 335 -6.55 24.25 7.97
CA THR A 335 -5.90 23.99 6.68
C THR A 335 -6.94 23.70 5.60
N ALA A 336 -8.00 22.94 5.90
CA ALA A 336 -9.10 22.71 4.97
C ALA A 336 -9.86 23.98 4.60
N CYS A 337 -9.99 24.92 5.54
CA CYS A 337 -10.55 26.24 5.27
C CYS A 337 -9.68 27.04 4.30
N PHE A 338 -8.37 27.09 4.52
CA PHE A 338 -7.43 27.70 3.58
C PHE A 338 -7.57 27.08 2.18
N TYR A 339 -7.52 25.75 2.12
CA TYR A 339 -7.56 24.97 0.89
C TYR A 339 -8.80 25.31 0.05
N THR A 340 -9.98 25.24 0.67
CA THR A 340 -11.25 25.44 -0.03
C THR A 340 -11.48 26.90 -0.44
N ASP A 341 -11.03 27.88 0.36
CA ASP A 341 -11.06 29.30 -0.03
C ASP A 341 -10.11 29.60 -1.19
N ALA A 342 -8.91 29.01 -1.19
CA ALA A 342 -7.96 29.16 -2.28
C ALA A 342 -8.54 28.65 -3.60
N LEU A 343 -9.08 27.43 -3.60
CA LEU A 343 -9.73 26.87 -4.79
C LEU A 343 -10.99 27.65 -5.19
N ARG A 344 -11.74 28.21 -4.25
CA ARG A 344 -12.89 29.07 -4.56
C ARG A 344 -12.46 30.36 -5.24
N ALA A 345 -11.36 30.98 -4.81
CA ALA A 345 -10.81 32.17 -5.44
C ALA A 345 -10.33 31.90 -6.88
N ILE A 346 -9.75 30.71 -7.12
CA ILE A 346 -9.31 30.26 -8.46
C ILE A 346 -10.50 29.99 -9.39
N THR A 347 -11.51 29.27 -8.89
CA THR A 347 -12.63 28.79 -9.72
C THR A 347 -13.71 29.85 -9.93
N GLY A 348 -13.91 30.73 -8.95
CA GLY A 348 -15.06 31.63 -8.89
C GLY A 348 -16.40 30.91 -8.62
N ALA A 349 -16.37 29.65 -8.20
CA ALA A 349 -17.56 28.86 -7.93
C ALA A 349 -18.36 29.41 -6.73
N ASP A 350 -19.66 29.13 -6.72
CA ASP A 350 -20.54 29.52 -5.61
C ASP A 350 -20.17 28.74 -4.34
N VAL A 351 -19.80 27.47 -4.50
CA VAL A 351 -19.31 26.59 -3.45
C VAL A 351 -18.18 25.69 -3.95
N VAL A 352 -17.18 25.43 -3.09
CA VAL A 352 -16.09 24.47 -3.34
C VAL A 352 -16.06 23.42 -2.23
N PHE A 353 -15.78 22.17 -2.60
CA PHE A 353 -15.60 21.05 -1.67
C PHE A 353 -14.22 20.40 -1.79
N GLN A 354 -13.73 19.89 -0.66
CA GLN A 354 -12.57 19.02 -0.56
C GLN A 354 -12.88 17.88 0.43
N ASN A 355 -12.64 16.63 0.08
CA ASN A 355 -12.77 15.54 1.04
C ASN A 355 -11.64 15.58 2.06
N TYR A 356 -11.96 15.40 3.35
CA TYR A 356 -10.94 15.44 4.40
C TYR A 356 -9.81 14.43 4.18
N GLY A 357 -10.14 13.23 3.67
CA GLY A 357 -9.16 12.20 3.33
C GLY A 357 -8.07 12.66 2.35
N GLY A 358 -8.38 13.67 1.51
CA GLY A 358 -7.47 14.31 0.57
C GLY A 358 -6.52 15.36 1.17
N ILE A 359 -6.76 15.79 2.42
CA ILE A 359 -5.92 16.76 3.14
C ILE A 359 -5.01 15.96 4.07
N ARG A 360 -3.71 15.95 3.80
CA ARG A 360 -2.76 14.98 4.40
C ARG A 360 -1.81 15.56 5.43
N ALA A 361 -1.78 16.88 5.57
CA ALA A 361 -0.99 17.56 6.58
C ALA A 361 -1.70 18.82 7.09
N ASP A 362 -1.26 19.25 8.26
CA ASP A 362 -1.53 20.56 8.85
C ASP A 362 -0.68 21.63 8.12
N LEU A 363 -0.96 22.91 8.38
CA LEU A 363 -0.14 24.03 7.87
C LEU A 363 0.54 24.71 9.05
N ASP A 364 1.84 24.51 9.17
CA ASP A 364 2.64 25.05 10.29
C ASP A 364 2.82 26.58 10.20
N TYR A 365 3.02 27.22 11.36
CA TYR A 365 3.41 28.62 11.47
C TYR A 365 4.72 28.91 10.74
N GLY A 366 4.75 30.04 10.02
CA GLY A 366 5.96 30.55 9.37
C GLY A 366 5.92 30.45 7.84
N SER A 367 7.07 30.23 7.22
CA SER A 367 7.21 30.25 5.76
C SER A 367 6.40 29.12 5.13
N ILE A 368 5.64 29.41 4.07
CA ILE A 368 4.89 28.43 3.29
C ILE A 368 5.63 28.20 1.97
N THR A 369 5.88 26.94 1.65
CA THR A 369 6.67 26.51 0.48
C THR A 369 5.89 25.54 -0.40
N PRO A 370 6.34 25.25 -1.65
CA PRO A 370 5.77 24.18 -2.44
C PRO A 370 5.81 22.82 -1.74
N PHE A 371 6.84 22.55 -0.94
CA PHE A 371 6.94 21.31 -0.16
C PHE A 371 5.73 21.13 0.75
N ASP A 372 5.33 22.19 1.47
CA ASP A 372 4.20 22.15 2.41
C ASP A 372 2.89 21.89 1.65
N LEU A 373 2.66 22.59 0.55
CA LEU A 373 1.44 22.44 -0.24
C LEU A 373 1.31 21.07 -0.91
N TYR A 374 2.41 20.51 -1.42
CA TYR A 374 2.43 19.15 -1.95
C TYR A 374 2.33 18.08 -0.85
N THR A 375 2.74 18.40 0.38
CA THR A 375 2.55 17.51 1.53
C THR A 375 1.10 17.52 2.02
N ILE A 376 0.44 18.69 1.99
CA ILE A 376 -0.99 18.83 2.28
C ILE A 376 -1.85 18.11 1.23
N ASP A 377 -1.46 18.16 -0.05
CA ASP A 377 -2.20 17.60 -1.19
C ASP A 377 -1.31 16.75 -2.13
N PRO A 378 -0.97 15.51 -1.72
CA PRO A 378 0.04 14.71 -2.42
C PRO A 378 -0.50 13.95 -3.64
N PHE A 379 -1.82 13.81 -3.75
CA PHE A 379 -2.45 12.87 -4.70
C PHE A 379 -2.51 13.38 -6.14
N GLN A 380 -2.13 14.64 -6.37
CA GLN A 380 -2.13 15.25 -7.70
C GLN A 380 -3.52 15.17 -8.36
N ASN A 381 -4.57 15.32 -7.57
CA ASN A 381 -5.93 15.38 -8.07
C ASN A 381 -6.11 16.64 -8.92
N GLY A 382 -6.86 16.51 -10.01
CA GLY A 382 -7.34 17.62 -10.80
C GLY A 382 -8.47 18.37 -10.11
N LEU A 383 -9.00 19.39 -10.79
CA LEU A 383 -10.10 20.21 -10.30
C LEU A 383 -11.18 20.30 -11.38
N ASP A 384 -12.43 20.09 -10.98
CA ASP A 384 -13.61 20.15 -11.84
C ASP A 384 -14.64 21.14 -11.27
N SER A 385 -15.49 21.68 -12.15
CA SER A 385 -16.67 22.46 -11.77
C SER A 385 -17.94 22.01 -12.50
N PHE A 386 -19.07 22.13 -11.84
CA PHE A 386 -20.38 21.66 -12.26
C PHE A 386 -21.42 22.75 -12.08
N LYS A 387 -22.41 22.79 -12.98
CA LYS A 387 -23.66 23.53 -12.74
C LYS A 387 -24.72 22.56 -12.27
N MET A 388 -25.29 22.85 -11.10
CA MET A 388 -26.38 22.05 -10.56
C MET A 388 -27.34 22.94 -9.76
N THR A 389 -28.50 22.39 -9.46
CA THR A 389 -29.49 23.07 -8.61
C THR A 389 -29.18 22.87 -7.13
N VAL A 390 -29.62 23.80 -6.29
CA VAL A 390 -29.54 23.66 -4.81
C VAL A 390 -30.12 22.32 -4.35
N GLY A 391 -31.26 21.90 -4.91
CA GLY A 391 -31.89 20.64 -4.54
C GLY A 391 -31.07 19.40 -4.90
N GLN A 392 -30.29 19.44 -5.99
CA GLN A 392 -29.37 18.35 -6.34
C GLN A 392 -28.20 18.28 -5.37
N LEU A 393 -27.60 19.43 -5.04
CA LEU A 393 -26.47 19.47 -4.10
C LEU A 393 -26.89 19.02 -2.70
N GLU A 394 -28.03 19.49 -2.20
CA GLU A 394 -28.58 18.99 -0.94
C GLU A 394 -28.91 17.49 -0.99
N GLY A 395 -29.28 16.97 -2.16
CA GLY A 395 -29.47 15.52 -2.37
C GLY A 395 -28.19 14.74 -2.08
N PHE A 396 -27.09 15.15 -2.70
CA PHE A 396 -25.76 14.57 -2.47
C PHE A 396 -25.30 14.70 -1.02
N LEU A 397 -25.34 15.92 -0.46
CA LEU A 397 -24.86 16.19 0.92
C LEU A 397 -25.62 15.45 2.01
N ASN A 398 -26.84 14.98 1.71
CA ASN A 398 -27.68 14.24 2.66
C ASN A 398 -27.79 12.74 2.33
N ALA A 399 -27.07 12.26 1.32
CA ALA A 399 -27.01 10.85 1.00
C ALA A 399 -26.26 10.07 2.09
N SER A 400 -26.63 8.81 2.32
CA SER A 400 -25.95 7.97 3.32
C SER A 400 -24.49 7.65 2.97
N TYR A 401 -24.13 7.83 1.70
CA TYR A 401 -22.79 7.63 1.18
C TYR A 401 -21.99 8.95 1.07
N ALA A 402 -22.56 10.09 1.50
CA ALA A 402 -21.86 11.37 1.42
C ALA A 402 -20.55 11.30 2.23
N PRO A 403 -19.41 11.69 1.64
CA PRO A 403 -18.15 11.68 2.35
C PRO A 403 -18.09 12.85 3.34
N SER A 404 -17.12 12.80 4.26
CA SER A 404 -16.79 13.98 5.05
C SER A 404 -16.08 15.02 4.18
N LEU A 405 -16.63 16.24 4.16
CA LEU A 405 -16.19 17.31 3.28
C LEU A 405 -15.86 18.57 4.05
N ALA A 406 -14.78 19.23 3.67
CA ALA A 406 -14.58 20.65 3.94
C ALA A 406 -15.17 21.47 2.80
N TYR A 407 -15.67 22.67 3.10
CA TYR A 407 -16.26 23.54 2.08
C TYR A 407 -15.96 25.03 2.25
N SER A 408 -16.12 25.77 1.15
CA SER A 408 -16.13 27.24 1.11
C SER A 408 -17.26 27.76 0.23
N GLY A 409 -17.83 28.91 0.56
CA GLY A 409 -18.82 29.61 -0.26
C GLY A 409 -20.19 29.74 0.39
N ILE A 410 -21.22 29.19 -0.25
CA ILE A 410 -22.60 29.20 0.26
C ILE A 410 -22.64 28.64 1.70
N VAL A 411 -23.41 29.30 2.56
CA VAL A 411 -23.60 28.88 3.96
C VAL A 411 -24.45 27.61 3.99
N MET A 412 -24.00 26.62 4.75
CA MET A 412 -24.73 25.37 4.98
C MET A 412 -25.07 25.28 6.46
N GLU A 413 -26.30 24.87 6.75
CA GLU A 413 -26.77 24.67 8.12
C GLU A 413 -27.41 23.29 8.29
N TYR A 414 -27.17 22.65 9.43
CA TYR A 414 -27.86 21.42 9.79
C TYR A 414 -29.22 21.74 10.42
N ARG A 415 -30.29 21.53 9.67
CA ARG A 415 -31.68 21.83 10.06
C ARG A 415 -32.55 20.62 9.81
N ASN A 416 -33.45 20.31 10.74
CA ASN A 416 -34.42 19.20 10.60
C ASN A 416 -33.79 17.84 10.26
N GLY A 417 -32.56 17.58 10.74
CA GLY A 417 -31.87 16.31 10.49
C GLY A 417 -31.16 16.21 9.13
N ARG A 418 -31.03 17.32 8.40
CA ARG A 418 -30.39 17.39 7.09
C ARG A 418 -29.59 18.68 6.91
N VAL A 419 -28.64 18.66 5.98
CA VAL A 419 -27.95 19.84 5.47
C VAL A 419 -28.89 20.63 4.57
N GLU A 420 -29.02 21.92 4.82
CA GLU A 420 -29.76 22.88 4.00
C GLU A 420 -28.87 24.07 3.61
N LEU A 421 -28.99 24.53 2.37
CA LEU A 421 -28.26 25.69 1.86
C LEU A 421 -29.01 26.99 2.14
N VAL A 422 -28.33 27.97 2.73
CA VAL A 422 -28.93 29.24 3.14
C VAL A 422 -28.22 30.45 2.53
N ALA A 423 -28.99 31.50 2.25
CA ALA A 423 -28.47 32.81 1.89
C ALA A 423 -27.82 33.49 3.10
N ALA A 424 -27.07 34.57 2.85
CA ALA A 424 -26.38 35.33 3.89
C ALA A 424 -27.32 35.95 4.95
N ASP A 425 -28.60 36.12 4.65
CA ASP A 425 -29.62 36.59 5.59
C ASP A 425 -30.30 35.44 6.39
N GLY A 426 -29.85 34.19 6.19
CA GLY A 426 -30.34 32.99 6.86
C GLY A 426 -31.57 32.35 6.20
N SER A 427 -32.09 32.93 5.11
CA SER A 427 -33.21 32.35 4.35
C SER A 427 -32.76 31.12 3.53
N LEU A 428 -33.66 30.16 3.33
CA LEU A 428 -33.38 28.98 2.51
C LEU A 428 -33.20 29.38 1.04
N LEU A 429 -32.16 28.83 0.40
CA LEU A 429 -32.04 28.97 -1.05
C LEU A 429 -33.10 28.12 -1.75
N PRO A 430 -33.80 28.64 -2.77
CA PRO A 430 -34.78 27.86 -3.52
C PRO A 430 -34.15 26.63 -4.19
N ASN A 431 -34.79 25.46 -4.08
CA ASN A 431 -34.28 24.21 -4.67
C ASN A 431 -33.95 24.31 -6.16
N ALA A 432 -34.68 25.14 -6.91
CA ALA A 432 -34.49 25.31 -8.36
C ALA A 432 -33.42 26.34 -8.74
N SER A 433 -32.81 27.03 -7.76
CA SER A 433 -31.71 27.96 -8.01
C SER A 433 -30.50 27.19 -8.52
N GLU A 434 -29.95 27.62 -9.66
CA GLU A 434 -28.71 27.08 -10.20
C GLU A 434 -27.50 27.71 -9.49
N ILE A 435 -26.52 26.87 -9.19
CA ILE A 435 -25.26 27.22 -8.56
C ILE A 435 -24.11 26.51 -9.27
N THR A 436 -22.92 27.07 -9.13
CA THR A 436 -21.66 26.46 -9.57
C THR A 436 -20.96 25.79 -8.39
N VAL A 437 -20.67 24.51 -8.52
CA VAL A 437 -19.98 23.70 -7.50
C VAL A 437 -18.62 23.28 -8.06
N ALA A 438 -17.54 23.50 -7.34
CA ALA A 438 -16.21 22.98 -7.70
C ALA A 438 -15.69 21.99 -6.66
N MET A 439 -14.88 21.03 -7.10
CA MET A 439 -14.24 20.04 -6.24
C MET A 439 -13.07 19.38 -6.95
N ASN A 440 -12.21 18.70 -6.18
CA ASN A 440 -11.21 17.83 -6.77
C ASN A 440 -11.86 16.75 -7.66
N ASP A 441 -11.14 16.29 -8.68
CA ASP A 441 -11.68 15.32 -9.64
C ASP A 441 -11.75 13.89 -9.09
N TYR A 442 -11.09 13.58 -7.97
CA TYR A 442 -11.33 12.34 -7.24
C TYR A 442 -12.80 12.24 -6.79
N LEU A 443 -13.33 13.28 -6.13
CA LEU A 443 -14.72 13.34 -5.69
C LEU A 443 -15.69 13.20 -6.85
N SER A 444 -15.49 13.95 -7.94
CA SER A 444 -16.41 13.90 -9.09
C SER A 444 -16.43 12.52 -9.77
N ASN A 445 -15.34 11.75 -9.70
CA ASN A 445 -15.26 10.42 -10.30
C ASN A 445 -15.70 9.31 -9.37
N VAL A 446 -15.59 9.48 -8.06
CA VAL A 446 -16.16 8.54 -7.08
C VAL A 446 -17.69 8.64 -7.07
N TYR A 447 -18.23 9.86 -7.19
CA TYR A 447 -19.67 10.13 -7.16
C TYR A 447 -20.20 10.55 -8.55
N GLU A 448 -19.84 9.78 -9.58
CA GLU A 448 -20.14 10.12 -10.99
C GLU A 448 -21.65 10.23 -11.30
N GLU A 449 -22.50 9.55 -10.53
CA GLU A 449 -23.97 9.64 -10.66
C GLU A 449 -24.48 11.04 -10.28
N ASP A 450 -23.90 11.64 -9.24
CA ASP A 450 -24.23 12.97 -8.73
C ASP A 450 -23.51 14.08 -9.51
N PHE A 451 -22.26 13.82 -9.93
CA PHE A 451 -21.39 14.77 -10.63
C PHE A 451 -21.02 14.23 -12.01
N GLN A 452 -21.91 14.46 -12.97
CA GLN A 452 -21.76 13.97 -14.34
C GLN A 452 -20.71 14.75 -15.15
N GLN A 453 -21.04 15.25 -16.35
CA GLN A 453 -20.06 15.96 -17.17
C GLN A 453 -19.70 17.31 -16.53
N PRO A 454 -18.40 17.58 -16.26
CA PRO A 454 -17.97 18.86 -15.73
C PRO A 454 -18.28 19.96 -16.74
N THR A 455 -18.73 21.11 -16.21
CA THR A 455 -18.86 22.35 -16.99
C THR A 455 -17.48 22.90 -17.35
N SER A 456 -16.51 22.75 -16.46
CA SER A 456 -15.10 23.03 -16.73
C SER A 456 -14.23 22.01 -15.99
N THR A 457 -13.21 21.50 -16.68
CA THR A 457 -12.07 20.80 -16.08
C THR A 457 -10.86 21.71 -16.16
N TYR A 458 -10.20 21.89 -15.04
CA TYR A 458 -9.08 22.81 -14.89
C TYR A 458 -7.76 22.10 -15.26
N GLU A 459 -6.78 22.87 -15.76
CA GLU A 459 -5.55 22.29 -16.36
C GLU A 459 -4.53 21.79 -15.32
N LYS A 460 -4.55 22.37 -14.12
CA LYS A 460 -3.59 22.07 -13.06
C LYS A 460 -4.21 21.21 -11.96
N THR A 461 -3.36 20.63 -11.15
CA THR A 461 -3.75 19.95 -9.91
C THR A 461 -4.23 20.96 -8.85
N THR A 462 -5.00 20.47 -7.88
CA THR A 462 -5.45 21.29 -6.75
C THR A 462 -4.27 21.87 -5.95
N ALA A 463 -3.21 21.10 -5.72
CA ALA A 463 -1.98 21.57 -5.06
C ALA A 463 -1.31 22.73 -5.80
N GLU A 464 -1.21 22.62 -7.14
CA GLU A 464 -0.66 23.69 -7.98
C GLU A 464 -1.54 24.96 -7.95
N TYR A 465 -2.86 24.81 -7.79
CA TYR A 465 -3.76 25.94 -7.59
C TYR A 465 -3.62 26.59 -6.22
N LEU A 466 -3.26 25.86 -5.17
CA LEU A 466 -2.87 26.46 -3.88
C LEU A 466 -1.61 27.31 -4.03
N ILE A 467 -0.62 26.83 -4.80
CA ILE A 467 0.60 27.59 -5.12
C ILE A 467 0.26 28.86 -5.90
N ASP A 468 -0.58 28.75 -6.93
CA ASP A 468 -1.03 29.90 -7.72
C ASP A 468 -1.79 30.91 -6.84
N TYR A 469 -2.63 30.44 -5.92
CA TYR A 469 -3.36 31.29 -4.99
C TYR A 469 -2.41 32.13 -4.13
N LEU A 470 -1.38 31.51 -3.55
CA LEU A 470 -0.38 32.24 -2.76
C LEU A 470 0.39 33.27 -3.58
N LYS A 471 0.74 32.93 -4.82
CA LYS A 471 1.49 33.82 -5.73
C LYS A 471 0.67 35.00 -6.24
N GLN A 472 -0.64 34.86 -6.38
CA GLN A 472 -1.48 35.82 -7.12
C GLN A 472 -2.47 36.59 -6.25
N TYR A 473 -2.95 36.00 -5.15
CA TYR A 473 -4.09 36.52 -4.40
C TYR A 473 -3.74 36.90 -2.96
N GLN A 474 -3.02 36.04 -2.24
CA GLN A 474 -2.80 36.23 -0.81
C GLN A 474 -1.55 35.51 -0.32
N SER A 475 -0.60 36.25 0.26
CA SER A 475 0.66 35.69 0.77
C SER A 475 0.70 35.51 2.30
N GLU A 476 -0.34 35.91 3.04
CA GLU A 476 -0.43 35.72 4.49
C GLU A 476 -1.66 34.87 4.82
N ILE A 477 -1.47 33.73 5.49
CA ILE A 477 -2.54 32.77 5.80
C ILE A 477 -2.89 32.83 7.29
N ASN A 478 -4.17 32.98 7.59
CA ASN A 478 -4.68 32.99 8.95
C ASN A 478 -6.14 32.51 9.00
N TYR A 479 -6.32 31.22 9.24
CA TYR A 479 -7.62 30.54 9.37
C TYR A 479 -7.89 30.07 10.80
N GLY A 480 -7.35 30.75 11.81
CA GLY A 480 -7.59 30.39 13.20
C GLY A 480 -9.08 30.30 13.54
N ASP A 481 -9.44 29.25 14.29
CA ASP A 481 -10.80 28.90 14.70
C ASP A 481 -11.74 28.53 13.54
N CYS A 482 -11.24 28.38 12.31
CA CYS A 482 -12.07 28.00 11.17
C CYS A 482 -12.39 26.51 11.19
N ASN A 483 -13.69 26.19 11.18
CA ASN A 483 -14.18 24.83 11.04
C ASN A 483 -15.38 24.80 10.10
N ARG A 484 -15.13 24.44 8.84
CA ARG A 484 -16.15 24.30 7.77
C ARG A 484 -16.22 22.86 7.28
N GLY A 485 -16.30 21.92 8.21
CA GLY A 485 -16.55 20.50 7.92
C GLY A 485 -18.04 20.17 7.91
N ILE A 486 -18.43 19.23 7.06
CA ILE A 486 -19.79 18.68 6.98
C ILE A 486 -19.79 17.16 6.86
#